data_AF-A0A9P7DTU5-F1
#
_entry.id   AF-A0A9P7DTU5-F1
#
_cell.length_a   1.000
_cell.length_b   1.000
_cell.length_c   1.000
_cell.angle_alpha   90.00
_cell.angle_beta   90.00
_cell.angle_gamma   90.00
#
_symmetry.space_group_name_H-M   'P 1'
#
loop_
_entity.id
_entity.type
_entity.pdbx_description
1 polymer ?
#
loop_
_entity_poly.entity_id
_entity_poly.type
_entity_poly.pdbx_seq_one_letter_code
_entity_poly.pdbx_strand_id
1 'polypeptide(L)'
;MQGKLGQAVWRQEIWLFYIEGSATILVAICAFFILPDFPHNTKWLTAEERALAISHLAEDGTDELGKRTTMQGLRDAVCDWKVWWFSVALIIQFVALSFIIYFPMIVATLGYDTMNTLLLCAPPWVFSTIVAFVISRYSDKTQKCHVFLVVSSALAGVGFIISICTMNTAAHYTSVFLMAQISAAYMVIWGWINNVFAREPAKRAVAIALINGLLQTRNIIGAFVWPINWGPTYHYSYAICLAALGVSTTMFGVMYLYLRRVNE
;
A
#
# COMPACT_ATOMS: atom_id res chain seq x y z
N MET A 1 33.68 -3.45 -1.91
CA MET A 1 34.13 -2.06 -1.72
C MET A 1 34.08 -1.77 -0.22
N GLN A 2 35.19 -1.37 0.40
CA GLN A 2 35.28 -1.15 1.86
C GLN A 2 34.46 0.09 2.26
N GLY A 3 33.72 0.01 3.37
CA GLY A 3 33.02 1.17 3.93
C GLY A 3 33.99 2.21 4.48
N LYS A 4 33.53 3.46 4.68
CA LYS A 4 34.33 4.63 5.13
C LYS A 4 35.15 4.44 6.43
N LEU A 5 35.03 3.30 7.12
CA LEU A 5 35.75 2.94 8.35
C LEU A 5 36.70 1.74 8.18
N GLY A 6 36.99 1.28 6.96
CA GLY A 6 37.85 0.10 6.71
C GLY A 6 37.23 -1.23 7.16
N GLN A 7 35.97 -1.22 7.61
CA GLN A 7 35.20 -2.40 7.97
C GLN A 7 34.50 -2.96 6.72
N ALA A 8 34.39 -4.28 6.64
CA ALA A 8 33.59 -4.95 5.61
C ALA A 8 32.13 -4.47 5.69
N VAL A 9 31.50 -4.20 4.53
CA VAL A 9 30.14 -3.64 4.40
C VAL A 9 29.11 -4.44 5.20
N TRP A 10 29.27 -5.77 5.28
CA TRP A 10 28.39 -6.64 6.08
C TRP A 10 28.29 -6.20 7.55
N ARG A 11 29.34 -5.58 8.10
CA ARG A 11 29.41 -5.29 9.54
C ARG A 11 28.66 -4.01 9.87
N GLN A 12 28.57 -3.08 8.93
CA GLN A 12 27.76 -1.87 9.04
C GLN A 12 26.26 -2.20 8.89
N GLU A 13 25.92 -3.11 8.00
CA GLU A 13 24.54 -3.59 7.84
C GLU A 13 24.04 -4.31 9.11
N ILE A 14 24.89 -5.10 9.77
CA ILE A 14 24.54 -5.76 11.04
C ILE A 14 24.17 -4.76 12.15
N TRP A 15 24.89 -3.64 12.28
CA TRP A 15 24.54 -2.61 13.27
C TRP A 15 23.20 -1.94 12.97
N LEU A 16 22.87 -1.76 11.70
CA LEU A 16 21.58 -1.20 11.28
C LEU A 16 20.42 -2.15 11.67
N PHE A 17 20.57 -3.45 11.44
CA PHE A 17 19.61 -4.46 11.89
C PHE A 17 19.44 -4.49 13.42
N TYR A 18 20.51 -4.34 14.20
CA TYR A 18 20.40 -4.29 15.66
C TYR A 18 19.66 -3.04 16.15
N ILE A 19 19.92 -1.88 15.54
CA ILE A 19 19.25 -0.63 15.90
C ILE A 19 17.76 -0.71 15.54
N GLU A 20 17.42 -1.16 14.33
CA GLU A 20 16.03 -1.30 13.88
C GLU A 20 15.28 -2.40 14.65
N GLY A 21 15.94 -3.54 14.90
CA GLY A 21 15.40 -4.65 15.68
C GLY A 21 15.17 -4.29 17.14
N SER A 22 16.09 -3.57 17.79
CA SER A 22 15.89 -3.13 19.17
C SER A 22 14.77 -2.10 19.32
N ALA A 23 14.64 -1.16 18.37
CA ALA A 23 13.54 -0.21 18.36
C ALA A 23 12.18 -0.92 18.22
N THR A 24 12.06 -1.91 17.33
CA THR A 24 10.82 -2.69 17.16
C THR A 24 10.47 -3.53 18.39
N ILE A 25 11.46 -4.13 19.05
CA ILE A 25 11.27 -4.85 20.33
C ILE A 25 10.75 -3.90 21.42
N LEU A 26 11.34 -2.70 21.54
CA LEU A 26 10.87 -1.70 22.51
C LEU A 26 9.41 -1.31 22.25
N VAL A 27 9.04 -1.06 20.99
CA VAL A 27 7.65 -0.76 20.61
C VAL A 27 6.72 -1.94 20.94
N ALA A 28 7.13 -3.18 20.70
CA ALA A 28 6.34 -4.37 21.03
C ALA A 28 6.12 -4.52 22.55
N ILE A 29 7.15 -4.28 23.35
CA ILE A 29 7.05 -4.29 24.82
C ILE A 29 6.09 -3.18 25.28
N CYS A 30 6.23 -1.95 24.75
CA CYS A 30 5.30 -0.86 25.06
C CYS A 30 3.87 -1.19 24.65
N ALA A 31 3.66 -1.78 23.48
CA ALA A 31 2.35 -2.18 22.99
C ALA A 31 1.70 -3.23 23.91
N PHE A 32 2.47 -4.18 24.46
CA PHE A 32 1.94 -5.15 25.42
C PHE A 32 1.34 -4.50 26.68
N PHE A 33 1.88 -3.36 27.11
CA PHE A 33 1.34 -2.62 28.27
C PHE A 33 0.24 -1.62 27.90
N ILE A 34 0.25 -1.07 26.69
CA ILE A 34 -0.65 0.01 26.28
C ILE A 34 -1.92 -0.52 25.60
N LEU A 35 -1.85 -1.61 24.83
CA LEU A 35 -2.95 -2.08 23.98
C LEU A 35 -3.91 -2.97 24.78
N PRO A 36 -5.18 -2.58 24.97
CA PRO A 36 -6.15 -3.46 25.58
C PRO A 36 -6.76 -4.42 24.56
N ASP A 37 -6.93 -5.69 24.95
CA ASP A 37 -7.43 -6.74 24.05
C ASP A 37 -8.88 -6.52 23.59
N PHE A 38 -9.77 -6.02 24.46
CA PHE A 38 -11.18 -5.75 24.15
C PHE A 38 -11.75 -4.68 25.09
N PRO A 39 -12.76 -3.88 24.66
CA PRO A 39 -13.46 -2.90 25.51
C PRO A 39 -14.15 -3.55 26.73
N HIS A 40 -14.32 -4.88 26.70
CA HIS A 40 -14.84 -5.64 27.83
C HIS A 40 -13.79 -5.91 28.94
N ASN A 41 -12.50 -5.97 28.58
CA ASN A 41 -11.38 -6.37 29.43
C ASN A 41 -10.49 -5.17 29.85
N THR A 42 -10.82 -3.96 29.39
CA THR A 42 -10.11 -2.72 29.75
C THR A 42 -10.37 -2.33 31.20
N LYS A 43 -9.31 -2.34 32.02
CA LYS A 43 -9.34 -1.80 33.40
C LYS A 43 -9.26 -0.27 33.48
N TRP A 44 -8.97 0.41 32.36
CA TRP A 44 -8.69 1.85 32.32
C TRP A 44 -9.85 2.73 31.83
N LEU A 45 -10.86 2.17 31.15
CA LEU A 45 -12.02 2.94 30.70
C LEU A 45 -13.09 3.05 31.80
N THR A 46 -13.63 4.25 31.99
CA THR A 46 -14.85 4.48 32.78
C THR A 46 -16.07 3.83 32.10
N ALA A 47 -17.12 3.57 32.87
CA ALA A 47 -18.33 2.92 32.36
C ALA A 47 -18.98 3.69 31.18
N GLU A 48 -18.89 5.02 31.18
CA GLU A 48 -19.37 5.89 30.10
C GLU A 48 -18.52 5.75 28.83
N GLU A 49 -17.19 5.79 28.93
CA GLU A 49 -16.30 5.60 27.78
C GLU A 49 -16.44 4.20 27.19
N ARG A 50 -16.68 3.18 28.03
CA ARG A 50 -16.94 1.81 27.58
C ARG A 50 -18.27 1.71 26.82
N ALA A 51 -19.32 2.37 27.29
CA ALA A 51 -20.59 2.43 26.58
C ALA A 51 -20.44 3.15 25.23
N LEU A 52 -19.65 4.23 25.18
CA LEU A 52 -19.33 4.98 23.96
C LEU A 52 -18.48 4.17 22.96
N ALA A 53 -17.53 3.37 23.46
CA ALA A 53 -16.75 2.45 22.63
C ALA A 53 -17.63 1.33 22.04
N ILE A 54 -18.56 0.79 22.84
CA ILE A 54 -19.53 -0.21 22.39
C ILE A 54 -20.51 0.40 21.37
N SER A 55 -20.98 1.63 21.59
CA SER A 55 -21.86 2.30 20.63
C SER A 55 -21.16 2.62 19.31
N HIS A 56 -19.90 3.05 19.32
CA HIS A 56 -19.11 3.22 18.09
C HIS A 56 -18.89 1.88 17.36
N LEU A 57 -18.60 0.80 18.10
CA LEU A 57 -18.50 -0.54 17.51
C LEU A 57 -19.84 -0.99 16.88
N ALA A 58 -20.96 -0.68 17.53
CA ALA A 58 -22.30 -0.96 17.01
C ALA A 58 -22.65 -0.11 15.77
N GLU A 59 -22.31 1.19 15.77
CA GLU A 59 -22.46 2.10 14.62
C GLU A 59 -21.60 1.69 13.42
N ASP A 60 -20.40 1.14 13.66
CA ASP A 60 -19.52 0.55 12.62
C ASP A 60 -20.06 -0.80 12.06
N GLY A 61 -21.23 -1.25 12.52
CA GLY A 61 -21.93 -2.43 11.99
C GLY A 61 -21.47 -3.76 12.59
N THR A 62 -20.83 -3.76 13.77
CA THR A 62 -20.37 -5.00 14.43
C THR A 62 -21.43 -5.66 15.33
N ASP A 63 -22.70 -5.30 15.19
CA ASP A 63 -23.80 -5.79 16.04
C ASP A 63 -24.05 -7.32 15.95
N GLU A 64 -23.48 -7.99 14.94
CA GLU A 64 -23.56 -9.46 14.75
C GLU A 64 -22.32 -10.23 15.23
N LEU A 65 -21.51 -9.68 16.13
CA LEU A 65 -20.30 -10.31 16.69
C LEU A 65 -20.52 -11.69 17.34
N GLY A 66 -21.76 -12.12 17.58
CA GLY A 66 -22.08 -13.33 18.36
C GLY A 66 -22.58 -14.57 17.62
N LYS A 67 -22.90 -14.53 16.32
CA LYS A 67 -23.70 -15.62 15.70
C LYS A 67 -23.06 -16.43 14.58
N ARG A 68 -21.92 -16.02 14.03
CA ARG A 68 -21.30 -16.73 12.89
C ARG A 68 -19.90 -17.25 13.20
N THR A 69 -19.68 -18.53 12.94
CA THR A 69 -18.38 -19.21 13.11
C THR A 69 -17.38 -18.67 12.08
N THR A 70 -16.08 -18.62 12.43
CA THR A 70 -14.98 -18.25 11.50
C THR A 70 -15.04 -19.00 10.16
N MET A 71 -15.47 -20.27 10.17
CA MET A 71 -15.63 -21.08 8.96
C MET A 71 -16.75 -20.59 8.04
N GLN A 72 -17.83 -20.03 8.60
CA GLN A 72 -18.91 -19.42 7.82
C GLN A 72 -18.43 -18.11 7.19
N GLY A 73 -17.70 -17.29 7.97
CA GLY A 73 -17.06 -16.08 7.45
C GLY A 73 -16.06 -16.37 6.31
N LEU A 74 -15.33 -17.49 6.39
CA LEU A 74 -14.45 -17.96 5.31
C LEU A 74 -15.23 -18.33 4.06
N ARG A 75 -16.31 -19.11 4.19
CA ARG A 75 -17.16 -19.48 3.06
C ARG A 75 -17.76 -18.23 2.41
N ASP A 76 -18.26 -17.29 3.21
CA ASP A 76 -18.89 -16.06 2.72
C ASP A 76 -17.89 -15.10 2.08
N ALA A 77 -16.63 -15.09 2.54
CA ALA A 77 -15.54 -14.34 1.91
C ALA A 77 -15.12 -14.94 0.57
N VAL A 78 -14.92 -16.26 0.51
CA VAL A 78 -14.47 -16.96 -0.70
C VAL A 78 -15.55 -16.97 -1.79
N CYS A 79 -16.83 -17.07 -1.41
CA CYS A 79 -17.94 -17.00 -2.36
C CYS A 79 -18.26 -15.57 -2.82
N ASP A 80 -17.75 -14.53 -2.16
CA ASP A 80 -18.01 -13.15 -2.57
C ASP A 80 -17.12 -12.76 -3.76
N TRP A 81 -17.76 -12.58 -4.92
CA TRP A 81 -17.09 -12.16 -6.15
C TRP A 81 -16.32 -10.84 -5.99
N LYS A 82 -16.74 -9.96 -5.06
CA LYS A 82 -16.06 -8.69 -4.79
C LYS A 82 -14.64 -8.89 -4.28
N VAL A 83 -14.41 -9.93 -3.47
CA VAL A 83 -13.07 -10.26 -2.95
C VAL A 83 -12.13 -10.60 -4.10
N TRP A 84 -12.59 -11.39 -5.06
CA TRP A 84 -11.83 -11.75 -6.25
C TRP A 84 -11.59 -10.56 -7.18
N TRP A 85 -12.61 -9.70 -7.38
CA TRP A 85 -12.46 -8.48 -8.17
C TRP A 85 -11.41 -7.54 -7.59
N PHE A 86 -11.48 -7.27 -6.27
CA PHE A 86 -10.47 -6.47 -5.57
C PHE A 86 -9.08 -7.10 -5.62
N SER A 87 -9.00 -8.43 -5.47
CA SER A 87 -7.72 -9.16 -5.55
C SER A 87 -7.05 -8.96 -6.91
N VAL A 88 -7.78 -9.17 -8.01
CA VAL A 88 -7.24 -9.02 -9.37
C VAL A 88 -6.87 -7.55 -9.64
N ALA A 89 -7.75 -6.61 -9.29
CA ALA A 89 -7.47 -5.17 -9.48
C ALA A 89 -6.21 -4.73 -8.71
N LEU A 90 -6.02 -5.23 -7.48
CA LEU A 90 -4.83 -4.95 -6.67
C LEU A 90 -3.56 -5.63 -7.20
N ILE A 91 -3.65 -6.85 -7.72
CA ILE A 91 -2.51 -7.51 -8.36
C ILE A 91 -2.03 -6.68 -9.55
N ILE A 92 -2.96 -6.23 -10.42
CA ILE A 92 -2.64 -5.38 -11.57
C ILE A 92 -2.09 -4.02 -11.12
N GLN A 93 -2.69 -3.38 -10.12
CA GLN A 93 -2.16 -2.14 -9.54
C GLN A 93 -0.72 -2.34 -9.03
N PHE A 94 -0.41 -3.50 -8.49
CA PHE A 94 0.94 -3.77 -8.00
C PHE A 94 1.94 -4.05 -9.11
N VAL A 95 1.50 -4.53 -10.28
CA VAL A 95 2.37 -4.55 -11.47
C VAL A 95 2.87 -3.12 -11.76
N ALA A 96 2.00 -2.12 -11.66
CA ALA A 96 2.42 -0.72 -11.74
C ALA A 96 3.31 -0.29 -10.57
N LEU A 97 3.10 -0.83 -9.36
CA LEU A 97 3.94 -0.60 -8.17
C LEU A 97 5.30 -1.33 -8.21
N SER A 98 5.52 -2.25 -9.13
CA SER A 98 6.70 -3.13 -9.14
C SER A 98 8.03 -2.37 -9.20
N PHE A 99 8.03 -1.13 -9.71
CA PHE A 99 9.21 -0.26 -9.78
C PHE A 99 9.87 0.00 -8.42
N ILE A 100 9.15 -0.18 -7.29
CA ILE A 100 9.72 -0.04 -5.94
C ILE A 100 10.92 -0.96 -5.72
N ILE A 101 10.81 -2.21 -6.19
CA ILE A 101 11.85 -3.22 -6.01
C ILE A 101 13.10 -2.84 -6.83
N TYR A 102 12.88 -2.21 -7.98
CA TYR A 102 13.91 -1.81 -8.93
C TYR A 102 14.27 -0.34 -8.82
N PHE A 103 13.83 0.33 -7.75
CA PHE A 103 13.98 1.76 -7.58
C PHE A 103 15.46 2.20 -7.56
N PRO A 104 16.37 1.51 -6.83
CA PRO A 104 17.79 1.86 -6.89
C PRO A 104 18.40 1.65 -8.26
N MET A 105 17.94 0.64 -9.01
CA MET A 105 18.39 0.38 -10.39
C MET A 105 17.96 1.52 -11.32
N ILE A 106 16.74 2.01 -11.17
CA ILE A 106 16.22 3.16 -11.94
C ILE A 106 17.01 4.43 -11.59
N VAL A 107 17.19 4.73 -10.31
CA VAL A 107 17.92 5.95 -9.88
C VAL A 107 19.42 5.86 -10.25
N ALA A 108 19.99 4.66 -10.32
CA ALA A 108 21.37 4.46 -10.76
C ALA A 108 21.60 4.90 -12.22
N THR A 109 20.55 4.91 -13.06
CA THR A 109 20.64 5.39 -14.46
C THR A 109 20.98 6.88 -14.55
N LEU A 110 20.82 7.64 -13.46
CA LEU A 110 21.21 9.05 -13.37
C LEU A 110 22.74 9.24 -13.37
N GLY A 111 23.53 8.18 -13.21
CA GLY A 111 24.99 8.22 -13.31
C GLY A 111 25.73 8.67 -12.03
N TYR A 112 25.05 8.69 -10.88
CA TYR A 112 25.67 8.98 -9.60
C TYR A 112 26.36 7.75 -8.98
N ASP A 113 27.31 7.98 -8.08
CA ASP A 113 27.93 6.91 -7.28
C ASP A 113 26.88 6.10 -6.49
N THR A 114 27.18 4.84 -6.19
CA THR A 114 26.26 3.89 -5.54
C THR A 114 25.71 4.44 -4.22
N MET A 115 26.57 5.09 -3.41
CA MET A 115 26.14 5.67 -2.13
C MET A 115 25.18 6.85 -2.33
N ASN A 116 25.47 7.72 -3.31
CA ASN A 116 24.64 8.89 -3.61
C ASN A 116 23.31 8.46 -4.24
N THR A 117 23.32 7.44 -5.09
CA THR A 117 22.11 6.85 -5.69
C THR A 117 21.13 6.34 -4.63
N LEU A 118 21.62 5.59 -3.65
CA LEU A 118 20.79 5.11 -2.54
C LEU A 118 20.24 6.26 -1.69
N LEU A 119 21.05 7.30 -1.46
CA LEU A 119 20.59 8.48 -0.73
C LEU A 119 19.50 9.25 -1.48
N LEU A 120 19.62 9.38 -2.81
CA LEU A 120 18.63 10.01 -3.67
C LEU A 120 17.32 9.23 -3.74
N CYS A 121 17.30 7.97 -3.30
CA CYS A 121 16.08 7.18 -3.25
C CYS A 121 15.16 7.56 -2.09
N ALA A 122 15.68 8.10 -1.00
CA ALA A 122 14.88 8.39 0.20
C ALA A 122 13.88 9.56 0.04
N PRO A 123 14.24 10.71 -0.57
CA PRO A 123 13.34 11.86 -0.67
C PRO A 123 12.00 11.59 -1.38
N PRO A 124 11.94 10.86 -2.50
CA PRO A 124 10.66 10.47 -3.13
C PRO A 124 9.72 9.72 -2.18
N TRP A 125 10.25 8.83 -1.33
CA TRP A 125 9.45 8.06 -0.38
C TRP A 125 8.90 8.94 0.75
N VAL A 126 9.72 9.86 1.27
CA VAL A 126 9.28 10.82 2.29
C VAL A 126 8.18 11.72 1.72
N PHE A 127 8.38 12.25 0.51
CA PHE A 127 7.36 13.06 -0.16
C PHE A 127 6.06 12.28 -0.36
N SER A 128 6.16 11.05 -0.86
CA SER A 128 4.99 10.19 -1.07
C SER A 128 4.26 9.88 0.24
N THR A 129 4.98 9.70 1.35
CA THR A 129 4.38 9.47 2.68
C THR A 129 3.59 10.69 3.14
N ILE A 130 4.13 11.90 2.98
CA ILE A 130 3.44 13.15 3.33
C ILE A 130 2.17 13.30 2.50
N VAL A 131 2.27 13.09 1.18
CA VAL A 131 1.12 13.19 0.27
C VAL A 131 0.08 12.12 0.59
N ALA A 132 0.50 10.88 0.84
CA ALA A 132 -0.40 9.78 1.21
C ALA A 132 -1.17 10.07 2.50
N PHE A 133 -0.50 10.64 3.51
CA PHE A 133 -1.15 11.04 4.75
C PHE A 133 -2.20 12.12 4.53
N VAL A 134 -1.85 13.17 3.76
CA VAL A 134 -2.75 14.26 3.40
C VAL A 134 -3.96 13.72 2.63
N ILE A 135 -3.71 12.94 1.58
CA ILE A 135 -4.75 12.35 0.73
C ILE A 135 -5.66 11.42 1.53
N SER A 136 -5.11 10.55 2.39
CA SER A 136 -5.90 9.66 3.24
C SER A 136 -6.83 10.46 4.14
N ARG A 137 -6.30 11.50 4.81
CA ARG A 137 -7.11 12.34 5.72
C ARG A 137 -8.23 13.10 5.00
N TYR A 138 -7.98 13.58 3.79
CA TYR A 138 -9.02 14.23 2.98
C TYR A 138 -10.02 13.23 2.40
N SER A 139 -9.57 12.05 2.01
CA SER A 139 -10.42 10.94 1.56
C SER A 139 -11.40 10.52 2.66
N ASP A 140 -10.92 10.36 3.89
CA ASP A 140 -11.75 9.96 5.04
C ASP A 140 -12.79 11.04 5.38
N LYS A 141 -12.41 12.32 5.32
CA LYS A 141 -13.34 13.43 5.57
C LYS A 141 -14.43 13.58 4.51
N THR A 142 -14.10 13.33 3.26
CA THR A 142 -15.02 13.55 2.13
C THR A 142 -15.80 12.30 1.74
N GLN A 143 -15.44 11.13 2.28
CA GLN A 143 -16.01 9.82 1.93
C GLN A 143 -15.96 9.54 0.41
N LYS A 144 -15.10 10.24 -0.33
CA LYS A 144 -14.95 10.16 -1.80
C LYS A 144 -13.64 9.48 -2.19
N CYS A 145 -13.40 8.31 -1.62
CA CYS A 145 -12.20 7.49 -1.82
C CYS A 145 -11.79 7.33 -3.30
N HIS A 146 -12.75 7.09 -4.19
CA HIS A 146 -12.49 6.88 -5.62
C HIS A 146 -11.84 8.07 -6.31
N VAL A 147 -12.20 9.31 -5.95
CA VAL A 147 -11.63 10.52 -6.58
C VAL A 147 -10.15 10.63 -6.27
N PHE A 148 -9.77 10.38 -5.01
CA PHE A 148 -8.37 10.43 -4.57
C PHE A 148 -7.52 9.31 -5.16
N LEU A 149 -8.12 8.12 -5.33
CA LEU A 149 -7.49 7.02 -6.06
C LEU A 149 -7.18 7.43 -7.50
N VAL A 150 -8.16 7.98 -8.24
CA VAL A 150 -7.97 8.37 -9.65
C VAL A 150 -6.95 9.49 -9.78
N VAL A 151 -6.99 10.50 -8.91
CA VAL A 151 -6.01 11.61 -8.92
C VAL A 151 -4.60 11.10 -8.66
N SER A 152 -4.43 10.21 -7.67
CA SER A 152 -3.12 9.65 -7.33
C SER A 152 -2.58 8.75 -8.45
N SER A 153 -3.43 7.92 -9.05
CA SER A 153 -3.09 7.13 -10.24
C SER A 153 -2.76 8.02 -11.44
N ALA A 154 -3.47 9.13 -11.65
CA ALA A 154 -3.18 10.06 -12.74
C ALA A 154 -1.81 10.72 -12.59
N LEU A 155 -1.47 11.18 -11.37
CA LEU A 155 -0.14 11.73 -11.06
C LEU A 155 0.97 10.71 -11.31
N ALA A 156 0.79 9.46 -10.86
CA ALA A 156 1.72 8.38 -11.14
C ALA A 156 1.85 8.09 -12.64
N GLY A 157 0.73 8.12 -13.38
CA GLY A 157 0.70 7.98 -14.84
C GLY A 157 1.52 9.05 -15.56
N VAL A 158 1.43 10.32 -15.15
CA VAL A 158 2.27 11.41 -15.67
C VAL A 158 3.75 11.11 -15.41
N GLY A 159 4.09 10.61 -14.22
CA GLY A 159 5.45 10.16 -13.91
C GLY A 159 5.96 9.09 -14.87
N PHE A 160 5.17 8.04 -15.11
CA PHE A 160 5.52 6.99 -16.08
C PHE A 160 5.72 7.54 -17.50
N ILE A 161 4.85 8.46 -17.96
CA ILE A 161 4.98 9.07 -19.30
C ILE A 161 6.28 9.88 -19.42
N ILE A 162 6.62 10.69 -18.41
CA ILE A 162 7.87 11.47 -18.43
C ILE A 162 9.09 10.55 -18.47
N SER A 163 9.08 9.47 -17.68
CA SER A 163 10.15 8.46 -17.68
C SER A 163 10.30 7.73 -19.03
N ILE A 164 9.23 7.60 -19.82
CA ILE A 164 9.29 7.06 -21.18
C ILE A 164 9.84 8.10 -22.16
N CYS A 165 9.39 9.35 -22.07
CA CYS A 165 9.71 10.37 -23.08
C CYS A 165 11.10 10.99 -22.92
N THR A 166 11.72 10.92 -21.74
CA THR A 166 12.92 11.72 -21.46
C THR A 166 13.90 11.04 -20.50
N MET A 167 15.18 11.09 -20.87
CA MET A 167 16.33 10.64 -20.05
C MET A 167 17.15 11.80 -19.46
N ASN A 168 16.62 13.02 -19.54
CA ASN A 168 17.22 14.16 -18.85
C ASN A 168 17.19 13.92 -17.33
N THR A 169 18.35 14.02 -16.68
CA THR A 169 18.54 13.75 -15.25
C THR A 169 17.53 14.46 -14.35
N ALA A 170 17.22 15.73 -14.62
CA ALA A 170 16.27 16.49 -13.82
C ALA A 170 14.83 15.99 -14.02
N ALA A 171 14.40 15.80 -15.27
CA ALA A 171 13.06 15.32 -15.59
C ALA A 171 12.84 13.88 -15.11
N HIS A 172 13.85 13.02 -15.23
CA HIS A 172 13.80 11.63 -14.77
C HIS A 172 13.79 11.53 -13.24
N TYR A 173 14.49 12.42 -12.53
CA TYR A 173 14.39 12.45 -11.08
C TYR A 173 13.01 12.96 -10.62
N THR A 174 12.45 13.99 -11.25
CA THR A 174 11.09 14.47 -10.94
C THR A 174 10.02 13.42 -11.25
N SER A 175 10.16 12.67 -12.34
CA SER A 175 9.20 11.62 -12.69
C SER A 175 9.11 10.53 -11.62
N VAL A 176 10.22 10.21 -10.97
CA VAL A 176 10.29 9.27 -9.87
C VAL A 176 9.47 9.72 -8.65
N PHE A 177 9.41 11.03 -8.34
CA PHE A 177 8.53 11.56 -7.28
C PHE A 177 7.06 11.41 -7.62
N LEU A 178 6.71 11.62 -8.89
CA LEU A 178 5.33 11.47 -9.37
C LEU A 178 4.92 10.00 -9.38
N MET A 179 5.81 9.11 -9.84
CA MET A 179 5.59 7.67 -9.80
C MET A 179 5.35 7.17 -8.38
N ALA A 180 6.10 7.67 -7.37
CA ALA A 180 5.93 7.28 -5.97
C ALA A 180 4.50 7.47 -5.44
N GLN A 181 3.73 8.42 -6.00
CA GLN A 181 2.34 8.73 -5.59
C GLN A 181 1.38 7.55 -5.73
N ILE A 182 1.73 6.51 -6.48
CA ILE A 182 0.94 5.28 -6.53
C ILE A 182 0.77 4.63 -5.15
N SER A 183 1.71 4.86 -4.21
CA SER A 183 1.63 4.35 -2.84
C SER A 183 0.53 5.03 -2.02
N ALA A 184 0.23 6.30 -2.32
CA ALA A 184 -0.93 6.99 -1.75
C ALA A 184 -2.24 6.35 -2.22
N ALA A 185 -2.34 6.01 -3.51
CA ALA A 185 -3.50 5.29 -4.04
C ALA A 185 -3.69 3.94 -3.33
N TYR A 186 -2.59 3.22 -3.08
CA TYR A 186 -2.62 1.93 -2.39
C TYR A 186 -3.19 2.03 -0.96
N MET A 187 -2.80 3.05 -0.18
CA MET A 187 -3.34 3.25 1.16
C MET A 187 -4.85 3.51 1.14
N VAL A 188 -5.29 4.39 0.23
CA VAL A 188 -6.71 4.75 0.06
C VAL A 188 -7.55 3.53 -0.36
N ILE A 189 -7.04 2.66 -1.23
CA ILE A 189 -7.72 1.42 -1.64
C ILE A 189 -7.93 0.49 -0.44
N TRP A 190 -6.93 0.34 0.43
CA TRP A 190 -7.09 -0.49 1.63
C TRP A 190 -8.13 0.07 2.58
N GLY A 191 -8.18 1.40 2.78
CA GLY A 191 -9.27 2.03 3.51
C GLY A 191 -10.64 1.70 2.91
N TRP A 192 -10.74 1.74 1.58
CA TRP A 192 -11.98 1.39 0.88
C TRP A 192 -12.40 -0.06 1.06
N ILE A 193 -11.47 -1.01 0.89
CA ILE A 193 -11.73 -2.45 1.07
C ILE A 193 -12.25 -2.73 2.47
N ASN A 194 -11.64 -2.10 3.48
CA ASN A 194 -12.11 -2.20 4.86
C ASN A 194 -13.56 -1.74 5.03
N ASN A 195 -13.96 -0.65 4.37
CA ASN A 195 -15.32 -0.14 4.41
C ASN A 195 -16.32 -1.01 3.62
N VAL A 196 -15.90 -1.60 2.50
CA VAL A 196 -16.77 -2.48 1.69
C VAL A 196 -17.15 -3.75 2.45
N PHE A 197 -16.24 -4.28 3.27
CA PHE A 197 -16.47 -5.48 4.07
C PHE A 197 -16.85 -5.18 5.53
N ALA A 198 -17.17 -3.93 5.89
CA ALA A 198 -17.40 -3.52 7.28
C ALA A 198 -18.54 -4.27 7.98
N ARG A 199 -19.58 -4.69 7.24
CA ARG A 199 -20.80 -5.32 7.79
C ARG A 199 -20.56 -6.62 8.58
N GLU A 200 -19.49 -7.36 8.29
CA GLU A 200 -19.23 -8.63 8.96
C GLU A 200 -17.74 -8.76 9.31
N PRO A 201 -17.36 -8.61 10.59
CA PRO A 201 -15.96 -8.58 11.02
C PRO A 201 -15.18 -9.85 10.65
N ALA A 202 -15.81 -11.03 10.81
CA ALA A 202 -15.20 -12.31 10.48
C ALA A 202 -14.90 -12.42 8.98
N LYS A 203 -15.86 -12.02 8.13
CA LYS A 203 -15.69 -11.99 6.67
C LYS A 203 -14.64 -10.96 6.25
N ARG A 204 -14.63 -9.76 6.87
CA ARG A 204 -13.64 -8.71 6.60
C ARG A 204 -12.22 -9.20 6.86
N ALA A 205 -11.98 -9.81 8.03
CA ALA A 205 -10.66 -10.32 8.38
C ALA A 205 -10.18 -11.38 7.37
N VAL A 206 -11.05 -12.33 7.01
CA VAL A 206 -10.70 -13.37 6.04
C VAL A 206 -10.50 -12.80 4.64
N ALA A 207 -11.37 -11.89 4.19
CA ALA A 207 -11.25 -11.26 2.88
C ALA A 207 -9.94 -10.46 2.75
N ILE A 208 -9.59 -9.67 3.75
CA ILE A 208 -8.33 -8.91 3.79
C ILE A 208 -7.13 -9.84 3.77
N ALA A 209 -7.15 -10.90 4.59
CA ALA A 209 -6.07 -11.88 4.62
C ALA A 209 -5.91 -12.60 3.27
N LEU A 210 -7.03 -12.99 2.63
CA LEU A 210 -7.03 -13.65 1.32
C LEU A 210 -6.50 -12.72 0.23
N ILE A 211 -6.98 -11.47 0.17
CA ILE A 211 -6.51 -10.45 -0.77
C ILE A 211 -5.00 -10.24 -0.57
N ASN A 212 -4.54 -10.06 0.68
CA ASN A 212 -3.13 -9.83 0.99
C ASN A 212 -2.24 -11.05 0.67
N GLY A 213 -2.76 -12.27 0.85
CA GLY A 213 -2.08 -13.49 0.46
C GLY A 213 -1.91 -13.59 -1.05
N LEU A 214 -3.00 -13.41 -1.81
CA LEU A 214 -3.00 -13.43 -3.27
C LEU A 214 -2.14 -12.30 -3.86
N LEU A 215 -2.05 -11.18 -3.16
CA LEU A 215 -1.16 -10.11 -3.56
C LEU A 215 0.27 -10.63 -3.72
N GLN A 216 0.80 -11.52 -2.88
CA GLN A 216 2.21 -11.96 -2.98
C GLN A 216 2.60 -12.53 -4.36
N THR A 217 1.65 -13.05 -5.15
CA THR A 217 1.87 -13.47 -6.55
C THR A 217 2.45 -12.34 -7.41
N ARG A 218 2.17 -11.08 -7.06
CA ARG A 218 2.72 -9.88 -7.70
C ARG A 218 4.24 -9.84 -7.77
N ASN A 219 4.95 -10.43 -6.80
CA ASN A 219 6.42 -10.42 -6.77
C ASN A 219 7.01 -11.23 -7.92
N ILE A 220 6.32 -12.29 -8.34
CA ILE A 220 6.70 -13.10 -9.50
C ILE A 220 6.54 -12.26 -10.77
N ILE A 221 5.39 -11.60 -10.93
CA ILE A 221 5.10 -10.76 -12.10
C ILE A 221 6.10 -9.60 -12.21
N GLY A 222 6.38 -8.92 -11.09
CA GLY A 222 7.32 -7.81 -11.03
C GLY A 222 8.72 -8.18 -11.55
N ALA A 223 9.19 -9.41 -11.27
CA ALA A 223 10.48 -9.89 -11.75
C ALA A 223 10.58 -9.98 -13.28
N PHE A 224 9.48 -10.27 -13.97
CA PHE A 224 9.45 -10.34 -15.43
C PHE A 224 9.26 -8.98 -16.10
N VAL A 225 8.78 -7.97 -15.38
CA VAL A 225 8.53 -6.62 -15.91
C VAL A 225 9.81 -5.80 -16.00
N TRP A 226 10.83 -6.11 -15.20
CA TRP A 226 12.10 -5.36 -15.12
C TRP A 226 13.32 -6.19 -15.51
N PRO A 227 13.41 -6.73 -16.73
CA PRO A 227 14.61 -7.42 -17.18
C PRO A 227 15.76 -6.43 -17.38
N ILE A 228 16.96 -6.85 -17.00
CA ILE A 228 18.19 -6.03 -17.10
C ILE A 228 18.45 -5.59 -18.55
N ASN A 229 18.07 -6.42 -19.52
CA ASN A 229 18.28 -6.18 -20.96
C ASN A 229 17.50 -4.98 -21.51
N TRP A 230 16.48 -4.47 -20.80
CA TRP A 230 15.72 -3.29 -21.23
C TRP A 230 16.28 -1.98 -20.64
N GLY A 231 17.34 -2.06 -19.84
CA GLY A 231 18.08 -0.90 -19.38
C GLY A 231 18.91 -0.25 -20.49
N PRO A 232 19.31 1.02 -20.35
CA PRO A 232 19.06 1.92 -19.20
C PRO A 232 17.72 2.68 -19.28
N THR A 233 17.03 2.63 -20.42
CA THR A 233 15.84 3.45 -20.67
C THR A 233 14.54 2.85 -20.15
N TYR A 234 14.46 1.52 -19.99
CA TYR A 234 13.33 0.77 -19.43
C TYR A 234 11.94 1.15 -20.01
N HIS A 235 11.89 1.61 -21.26
CA HIS A 235 10.64 2.13 -21.87
C HIS A 235 9.52 1.10 -21.87
N TYR A 236 9.83 -0.17 -22.18
CA TYR A 236 8.86 -1.26 -22.16
C TYR A 236 8.31 -1.51 -20.75
N SER A 237 9.17 -1.49 -19.72
CA SER A 237 8.75 -1.64 -18.32
C SER A 237 7.81 -0.52 -17.89
N TYR A 238 8.17 0.74 -18.19
CA TYR A 238 7.33 1.89 -17.87
C TYR A 238 5.98 1.85 -18.61
N ALA A 239 5.97 1.42 -19.88
CA ALA A 239 4.74 1.27 -20.65
C ALA A 239 3.83 0.17 -20.09
N ILE A 240 4.38 -0.97 -19.66
CA ILE A 240 3.62 -2.04 -19.00
C ILE A 240 3.03 -1.54 -17.68
N CYS A 241 3.80 -0.81 -16.87
CA CYS A 241 3.31 -0.23 -15.62
C CYS A 241 2.19 0.79 -15.86
N LEU A 242 2.34 1.65 -16.88
CA LEU A 242 1.32 2.64 -17.25
C LEU A 242 0.02 1.97 -17.71
N ALA A 243 0.12 0.92 -18.55
CA ALA A 243 -1.03 0.15 -19.00
C ALA A 243 -1.72 -0.55 -17.82
N ALA A 244 -0.95 -1.18 -16.94
CA ALA A 244 -1.47 -1.83 -15.74
C ALA A 244 -2.21 -0.83 -14.84
N LEU A 245 -1.64 0.37 -14.62
CA LEU A 245 -2.25 1.45 -13.85
C LEU A 245 -3.59 1.92 -14.44
N GLY A 246 -3.69 2.00 -15.76
CA GLY A 246 -4.94 2.34 -16.46
C GLY A 246 -6.01 1.26 -16.27
N VAL A 247 -5.63 -0.01 -16.43
CA VAL A 247 -6.55 -1.15 -16.25
C VAL A 247 -7.05 -1.24 -14.81
N SER A 248 -6.17 -1.19 -13.82
CA SER A 248 -6.55 -1.25 -12.40
C SER A 248 -7.44 -0.07 -12.01
N THR A 249 -7.11 1.16 -12.42
CA THR A 249 -7.92 2.35 -12.15
C THR A 249 -9.32 2.21 -12.76
N THR A 250 -9.42 1.66 -13.97
CA THR A 250 -10.70 1.35 -14.61
C THR A 250 -11.49 0.30 -13.84
N MET A 251 -10.85 -0.80 -13.40
CA MET A 251 -11.49 -1.84 -12.58
C MET A 251 -12.03 -1.30 -11.25
N PHE A 252 -11.28 -0.41 -10.58
CA PHE A 252 -11.74 0.28 -9.38
C PHE A 252 -12.90 1.24 -9.68
N GLY A 253 -12.88 1.92 -10.84
CA GLY A 253 -14.00 2.76 -11.30
C GLY A 253 -15.29 1.96 -11.55
N VAL A 254 -15.19 0.81 -12.20
CA VAL A 254 -16.34 -0.10 -12.41
C VAL A 254 -16.91 -0.55 -11.06
N MET A 255 -16.05 -0.95 -10.13
CA MET A 255 -16.48 -1.36 -8.79
C MET A 255 -17.14 -0.21 -8.01
N TYR A 256 -16.61 1.01 -8.15
CA TYR A 256 -17.20 2.20 -7.54
C TYR A 256 -18.61 2.49 -8.09
N LEU A 257 -18.79 2.44 -9.41
CA LEU A 257 -20.10 2.63 -10.04
C LEU A 257 -21.09 1.53 -9.65
N TYR A 258 -20.64 0.28 -9.54
CA TYR A 258 -21.45 -0.83 -9.07
C TYR A 258 -21.92 -0.60 -7.63
N LEU A 259 -21.01 -0.29 -6.70
CA LEU A 259 -21.37 -0.06 -5.30
C LEU A 259 -22.29 1.15 -5.13
N ARG A 260 -22.12 2.19 -5.95
CA ARG A 260 -23.04 3.34 -5.96
C ARG A 260 -24.46 2.92 -6.35
N ARG A 261 -24.61 2.11 -7.40
CA ARG A 261 -25.93 1.60 -7.83
C ARG A 261 -26.60 0.68 -6.81
N VAL A 262 -25.83 -0.01 -5.98
CA VAL A 262 -26.36 -0.91 -4.93
C VAL A 262 -26.76 -0.14 -3.67
N ASN A 263 -26.17 1.04 -3.45
CA ASN A 263 -26.45 1.89 -2.30
C ASN A 263 -27.52 2.96 -2.59
N GLU A 264 -27.87 3.18 -3.86
CA GLU A 264 -29.05 3.94 -4.31
C GLU A 264 -30.32 3.07 -4.22
#